data_AF-A0A2V5P6D5-F1
#
_entry.id   AF-A0A2V5P6D5-F1
#
_cell.length_a   1.000
_cell.length_b   1.000
_cell.length_c   1.000
_cell.angle_alpha   90.00
_cell.angle_beta   90.00
_cell.angle_gamma   90.00
#
_symmetry.space_group_name_H-M   'P 1'
#
loop_
_entity.id
_entity.type
_entity.pdbx_description
1 polymer ?
#
loop_
_entity_poly.entity_id
_entity_poly.type
_entity_poly.pdbx_seq_one_letter_code
_entity_poly.pdbx_strand_id
1 'polypeptide(L)' 'MSVPELILTYVIVALAGVLGVGIYNEFRLRRFEPGPSEDRIFRCKKCGYVYTDDPDVDRSRCAQCGRLNEAIEF' A
#
# COMPACT_ATOMS: atom_id res chain seq x y z
N MET A 1 -12.33 0.00 -46.69
CA MET A 1 -11.36 0.55 -45.72
C MET A 1 -10.10 0.93 -46.48
N SER A 2 -9.63 2.16 -46.31
CA SER A 2 -8.38 2.63 -46.89
C SER A 2 -7.17 2.16 -46.06
N VAL A 3 -5.98 2.17 -46.64
CA VAL A 3 -4.74 1.81 -45.91
C VAL A 3 -4.53 2.69 -44.66
N PRO A 4 -4.75 4.02 -44.71
CA PRO A 4 -4.68 4.85 -43.50
C PRO A 4 -5.68 4.45 -42.40
N GLU A 5 -6.91 4.06 -42.77
CA GLU A 5 -7.91 3.59 -41.81
C GLU A 5 -7.47 2.31 -41.11
N LEU A 6 -6.90 1.36 -41.86
CA LEU A 6 -6.36 0.12 -41.28
C LEU A 6 -5.23 0.39 -40.28
N ILE A 7 -4.31 1.30 -40.63
CA ILE A 7 -3.22 1.70 -39.73
C ILE A 7 -3.78 2.36 -38.48
N LEU A 8 -4.74 3.28 -38.63
CA LEU A 8 -5.36 3.96 -37.50
C LEU A 8 -6.08 2.97 -36.57
N THR A 9 -6.87 2.05 -37.13
CA THR A 9 -7.57 1.02 -36.33
C THR A 9 -6.59 0.14 -35.59
N TYR A 10 -5.51 -0.30 -36.24
CA TYR A 10 -4.47 -1.10 -35.60
C TYR A 10 -3.85 -0.37 -34.40
N VAL A 11 -3.48 0.91 -34.57
CA VAL A 11 -2.90 1.72 -33.50
C VAL A 11 -3.88 1.90 -32.35
N ILE A 12 -5.15 2.20 -32.63
CA ILE A 12 -6.18 2.35 -31.60
C ILE A 12 -6.36 1.06 -30.80
N VAL A 13 -6.44 -0.09 -31.47
CA VAL A 13 -6.59 -1.40 -30.81
C VAL A 13 -5.37 -1.71 -29.95
N ALA A 14 -4.16 -1.47 -30.46
CA ALA A 14 -2.93 -1.69 -29.72
C ALA A 14 -2.87 -0.81 -28.45
N LEU A 15 -3.18 0.49 -28.57
CA LEU A 15 -3.20 1.41 -27.44
C LEU A 15 -4.28 1.04 -26.41
N ALA A 16 -5.48 0.65 -26.87
CA ALA A 16 -6.54 0.17 -26.00
C ALA A 16 -6.12 -1.10 -25.24
N GLY A 17 -5.39 -2.01 -25.90
CA GLY A 17 -4.82 -3.20 -25.26
C GLY A 17 -3.82 -2.85 -24.16
N VAL A 18 -2.87 -1.95 -24.43
CA VAL A 18 -1.88 -1.49 -23.43
C VAL A 18 -2.58 -0.82 -22.25
N LEU A 19 -3.55 0.06 -22.51
CA LEU A 19 -4.33 0.74 -21.47
C LEU A 19 -5.10 -0.28 -20.60
N GLY A 20 -5.76 -1.25 -21.24
CA GLY A 20 -6.49 -2.31 -20.53
C GLY A 20 -5.60 -3.15 -19.63
N VAL A 21 -4.40 -3.52 -20.09
CA VAL A 21 -3.41 -4.24 -19.27
C VAL A 21 -2.93 -3.40 -18.09
N GLY A 22 -2.67 -2.11 -18.30
CA GLY A 22 -2.27 -1.18 -17.24
C GLY A 22 -3.34 -1.07 -16.16
N ILE A 23 -4.59 -0.85 -16.56
CA ILE A 23 -5.74 -0.77 -15.65
C ILE A 23 -5.92 -2.09 -14.89
N TYR A 24 -5.84 -3.23 -15.57
CA TYR A 24 -5.95 -4.54 -14.94
C TYR A 24 -4.86 -4.78 -13.89
N ASN A 25 -3.62 -4.42 -14.19
CA ASN A 25 -2.51 -4.56 -13.24
C ASN A 25 -2.69 -3.67 -12.02
N GLU A 26 -3.13 -2.43 -12.18
CA GLU A 26 -3.42 -1.53 -11.07
C GLU A 26 -4.53 -2.09 -10.17
N PHE A 27 -5.64 -2.56 -10.76
CA PHE A 27 -6.71 -3.21 -9.99
C PHE A 27 -6.23 -4.48 -9.29
N ARG A 28 -5.32 -5.23 -9.92
CA ARG A 28 -4.73 -6.42 -9.31
C ARG A 28 -3.82 -6.04 -8.14
N LEU A 29 -2.94 -5.06 -8.29
CA LEU A 29 -2.05 -4.59 -7.22
C LEU A 29 -2.85 -4.07 -6.03
N ARG A 30 -3.84 -3.20 -6.25
CA ARG A 30 -4.74 -2.70 -5.18
C ARG A 30 -5.49 -3.81 -4.44
N ARG A 31 -5.71 -4.95 -5.09
CA ARG A 31 -6.39 -6.10 -4.47
C ARG A 31 -5.44 -6.95 -3.62
N PHE A 32 -4.14 -6.92 -3.88
CA PHE A 32 -3.15 -7.80 -3.26
C PHE A 32 -2.14 -7.10 -2.35
N GLU A 33 -1.91 -5.79 -2.50
CA GLU A 33 -1.17 -5.02 -1.52
C GLU A 33 -2.08 -4.78 -0.31
N PRO A 34 -1.68 -5.20 0.90
CA PRO A 34 -2.25 -4.63 2.10
C PRO A 34 -2.15 -3.11 1.96
N GLY A 35 -3.21 -2.38 2.29
CA GLY A 35 -3.10 -0.92 2.42
C GLY A 35 -1.87 -0.58 3.28
N PRO A 36 -1.25 0.60 3.09
CA PRO A 36 -0.09 0.99 3.88
C PRO A 36 -0.37 0.68 5.35
N SER A 37 0.48 -0.15 5.97
CA SER A 37 0.26 -0.60 7.34
C SER A 37 0.09 0.63 8.21
N GLU A 38 -1.13 0.85 8.72
CA GLU A 38 -1.44 1.97 9.62
C GLU A 38 -0.88 1.74 11.03
N ASP A 39 0.12 0.86 11.18
CA ASP A 39 0.70 0.54 12.47
C ASP A 39 1.19 1.81 13.17
N ARG A 40 0.74 1.99 14.40
CA ARG A 40 1.17 3.11 15.24
C ARG A 40 2.60 2.86 15.71
N ILE A 41 3.39 3.92 15.78
CA ILE A 41 4.75 3.86 16.33
C ILE A 41 4.69 4.07 17.84
N PHE A 42 5.30 3.16 18.59
CA PHE A 42 5.43 3.23 20.04
C PHE A 42 6.91 3.38 20.43
N ARG A 43 7.17 4.15 21.49
CA ARG A 43 8.49 4.21 22.13
C ARG A 43 8.38 3.87 23.60
N CYS A 44 9.13 2.86 24.02
CA CYS A 44 9.09 2.43 25.42
C CYS A 44 9.70 3.49 26.35
N LYS A 45 8.92 4.01 27.30
CA LYS A 45 9.39 4.97 28.31
C LYS A 45 10.36 4.36 29.36
N LYS A 46 10.56 3.03 29.34
CA LYS A 46 11.49 2.32 30.26
C LYS A 46 12.81 1.98 29.59
N CYS A 47 12.79 1.27 28.46
CA CYS A 47 14.01 0.79 27.81
C CYS A 47 14.37 1.56 26.53
N GLY A 48 13.52 2.47 26.05
CA GLY A 48 13.78 3.26 24.84
C GLY A 48 13.56 2.52 23.52
N TYR A 49 13.21 1.22 23.54
CA TYR A 49 12.92 0.44 22.33
C TYR A 49 11.74 1.04 21.54
N VAL A 50 11.93 1.22 20.23
CA VAL A 50 10.93 1.73 19.29
C VAL A 50 10.39 0.56 18.48
N TYR A 51 9.08 0.49 18.32
CA TYR A 51 8.38 -0.62 17.67
C TYR A 51 7.04 -0.17 17.12
N THR A 52 6.44 -0.98 16.26
CA THR A 52 5.11 -0.76 15.68
C THR A 52 4.12 -1.80 16.21
N ASP A 53 2.85 -1.44 16.29
CA ASP A 53 1.75 -2.34 16.63
C ASP A 53 0.47 -1.88 15.90
N ASP A 54 -0.55 -2.72 15.92
CA ASP A 54 -1.81 -2.55 15.20
C ASP A 54 -2.43 -1.14 15.40
N PRO A 55 -2.94 -0.47 14.34
CA PRO A 55 -3.62 0.83 14.45
C PRO A 55 -4.75 0.86 15.48
N ASP A 56 -5.40 -0.28 15.71
CA ASP A 56 -6.57 -0.39 16.60
C ASP A 56 -6.20 -0.44 18.09
N VAL A 57 -4.91 -0.42 18.43
CA VAL A 57 -4.46 -0.38 19.83
C VAL A 57 -4.01 1.02 20.27
N ASP A 58 -4.66 1.55 21.30
CA ASP A 58 -4.24 2.80 21.94
C ASP A 58 -2.96 2.60 22.79
N ARG A 59 -2.72 1.37 23.24
CA ARG A 59 -1.58 1.02 24.09
C ARG A 59 -1.01 -0.33 23.69
N SER A 60 0.31 -0.37 23.55
CA SER A 60 1.02 -1.60 23.19
C SER A 60 2.10 -1.98 24.21
N ARG A 61 2.29 -3.29 24.38
CA ARG A 61 3.31 -3.87 25.28
C ARG A 61 4.66 -3.92 24.58
N CYS A 62 5.67 -3.32 25.19
CA CYS A 62 7.04 -3.41 24.70
C CYS A 62 7.55 -4.85 24.70
N ALA A 63 7.99 -5.34 23.53
CA ALA A 63 8.55 -6.68 23.35
C ALA A 63 9.82 -6.95 24.16
N GLN A 64 10.56 -5.91 24.57
CA GLN A 64 11.82 -6.04 25.31
C GLN A 64 11.62 -6.11 26.83
N CYS A 65 10.75 -5.27 27.39
CA CYS A 65 10.65 -5.12 28.86
C CYS A 65 9.22 -5.30 29.41
N GLY A 66 8.25 -5.57 28.56
CA GLY A 66 6.87 -5.83 28.94
C GLY A 66 6.08 -4.61 29.41
N ARG A 67 6.67 -3.40 29.40
CA ARG A 67 5.97 -2.16 29.78
C ARG A 67 4.93 -1.80 28.73
N LEU A 68 3.72 -1.46 29.19
CA LEU A 68 2.67 -0.89 28.35
C LEU A 68 2.98 0.58 28.06
N ASN A 69 2.97 0.98 26.77
CA ASN A 69 3.24 2.34 26.33
C ASN A 69 2.11 2.84 25.42
N GLU A 70 1.95 4.15 25.39
CA GLU A 70 1.07 4.87 24.45
C GLU A 70 1.83 5.15 23.15
N ALA A 71 1.09 5.35 22.07
CA ALA A 71 1.65 5.71 20.77
C ALA A 71 2.35 7.07 20.83
N ILE A 72 3.29 7.29 19.92
CA ILE A 72 3.92 8.60 19.74
C ILE A 72 2.94 9.51 19.00
N GLU A 73 2.68 10.68 19.57
CA GLU A 73 2.00 11.79 18.89
C GLU A 73 3.09 12.78 18.42
N PHE A 74 2.97 13.26 17.18
CA PHE A 74 3.89 14.22 16.55
C PHE A 74 3.36 15.65 16.62
#